data_AF-A0A6C7LNV9-F1
#
_entry.id   AF-A0A6C7LNV9-F1
#
_cell.length_a   1.000
_cell.length_b   1.000
_cell.length_c   1.000
_cell.angle_alpha   90.00
_cell.angle_beta   90.00
_cell.angle_gamma   90.00
#
_symmetry.space_group_name_H-M   'P 1'
#
loop_
_entity.id
_entity.type
_entity.pdbx_description
1 polymer ?
#
loop_
_entity_poly.entity_id
_entity_poly.type
_entity_poly.pdbx_seq_one_letter_code
_entity_poly.pdbx_strand_id
1 'polypeptide(L)'
;MKELEKLEELEGEDSLDINNDENYKQIYPLEKIRIEKGRMSFFEIKRRQERGDIQISPEFQREDVWNYKQKSELIESVLMGIPIPVFYFFESKDTKIQVVDGRQRITTFIDFMNDKFDLKQVKIITDIIGKKFSDLNVIQQRKIEDYQIDTYTIQPPTPEQVKFNIFDRVNRGGTRLNNQEMRNALYQGNSTELINELSKEECFKKATAYSIKSNHMKDRYIILRFIGFYIYYSKITNNIEYKGNIDDFLSEIML
;
A
#
# COMPACT_ATOMS: atom_id res chain seq x y z
N MET A 1 -6.36 -39.46 25.54
CA MET A 1 -5.84 -38.12 25.87
C MET A 1 -5.65 -37.37 24.57
N LYS A 2 -6.59 -36.49 24.27
CA LYS A 2 -6.81 -35.87 22.96
C LYS A 2 -6.84 -34.35 23.17
N GLU A 3 -5.83 -33.82 23.86
CA GLU A 3 -5.96 -32.53 24.53
C GLU A 3 -4.66 -31.72 24.69
N LEU A 4 -3.67 -31.92 23.82
CA LEU A 4 -2.43 -31.12 23.85
C LEU A 4 -1.95 -30.83 22.42
N GLU A 5 -2.61 -29.87 21.78
CA GLU A 5 -2.05 -28.97 20.77
C GLU A 5 -3.09 -27.86 20.49
N LYS A 6 -3.48 -27.14 21.55
CA LYS A 6 -3.91 -25.75 21.35
C LYS A 6 -2.61 -25.01 21.05
N LEU A 7 -2.39 -24.65 19.78
CA LEU A 7 -1.45 -23.56 19.48
C LEU A 7 -1.90 -22.39 20.37
N GLU A 8 -0.99 -21.89 21.22
CA GLU A 8 -1.24 -20.66 21.96
C GLU A 8 -1.50 -19.57 20.92
N GLU A 9 -2.77 -19.18 20.78
CA GLU A 9 -3.14 -18.01 19.98
C GLU A 9 -2.36 -16.82 20.54
N LEU A 10 -1.52 -16.24 19.69
CA LEU A 10 -0.72 -15.08 20.08
C LEU A 10 -1.69 -13.94 20.38
N GLU A 11 -1.59 -13.28 21.52
CA GLU A 11 -2.47 -12.16 21.86
C GLU A 11 -2.42 -11.08 20.75
N GLY A 12 -3.54 -10.84 20.05
CA GLY A 12 -3.59 -10.00 18.84
C GLY A 12 -3.47 -10.76 17.51
N GLU A 13 -3.52 -12.09 17.49
CA GLU A 13 -3.64 -12.88 16.25
C GLU A 13 -4.92 -12.56 15.47
N ASP A 14 -5.95 -12.04 16.14
CA ASP A 14 -7.16 -11.50 15.51
C ASP A 14 -6.85 -10.37 14.50
N SER A 15 -5.77 -9.61 14.73
CA SER A 15 -5.28 -8.58 13.79
C SER A 15 -4.69 -9.18 12.51
N LEU A 16 -4.43 -10.49 12.51
CA LEU A 16 -4.00 -11.28 11.37
C LEU A 16 -5.19 -12.00 10.69
N ASP A 17 -6.36 -12.04 11.33
CA ASP A 17 -7.59 -12.63 10.80
C ASP A 17 -8.44 -11.59 10.08
N ILE A 18 -8.81 -11.92 8.86
CA ILE A 18 -9.52 -11.06 7.90
C ILE A 18 -11.01 -10.86 8.29
N ASN A 19 -11.52 -11.65 9.23
CA ASN A 19 -12.96 -11.75 9.52
C ASN A 19 -13.40 -11.19 10.88
N ASN A 20 -12.49 -10.70 11.72
CA ASN A 20 -12.85 -10.21 13.05
C ASN A 20 -13.20 -8.71 13.04
N ASP A 21 -14.42 -8.39 12.59
CA ASP A 21 -14.98 -7.02 12.49
C ASP A 21 -15.47 -6.43 13.85
N GLU A 22 -15.37 -7.17 14.97
CA GLU A 22 -16.12 -6.83 16.21
C GLU A 22 -15.56 -5.66 17.06
N ASN A 23 -14.37 -5.12 16.77
CA ASN A 23 -13.71 -4.15 17.66
C ASN A 23 -13.78 -2.67 17.26
N TYR A 24 -14.59 -2.28 16.27
CA TYR A 24 -14.69 -0.88 15.82
C TYR A 24 -15.73 -0.04 16.60
N LYS A 25 -15.62 0.03 17.94
CA LYS A 25 -16.32 1.04 18.76
C LYS A 25 -15.40 2.19 19.14
N GLN A 26 -14.81 2.85 18.16
CA GLN A 26 -14.00 4.04 18.39
C GLN A 26 -14.70 5.28 17.84
N ILE A 27 -14.98 6.24 18.72
CA ILE A 27 -15.55 7.52 18.36
C ILE A 27 -14.42 8.37 17.77
N TYR A 28 -14.47 8.60 16.46
CA TYR A 28 -13.47 9.43 15.78
C TYR A 28 -13.85 10.91 15.87
N PRO A 29 -12.90 11.81 16.19
CA PRO A 29 -13.12 13.24 16.08
C PRO A 29 -13.25 13.61 14.59
N LEU A 30 -14.48 13.77 14.12
CA LEU A 30 -14.77 14.07 12.71
C LEU A 30 -14.06 15.34 12.25
N GLU A 31 -13.82 16.30 13.14
CA GLU A 31 -13.10 17.54 12.85
C GLU A 31 -11.64 17.33 12.42
N LYS A 32 -11.04 16.17 12.72
CA LYS A 32 -9.64 15.87 12.33
C LYS A 32 -9.53 15.18 10.98
N ILE A 33 -10.62 14.68 10.42
CA ILE A 33 -10.62 13.95 9.15
C ILE A 33 -10.58 14.96 8.01
N ARG A 34 -9.48 14.98 7.26
CA ARG A 34 -9.28 15.88 6.12
C ARG A 34 -9.02 15.07 4.85
N ILE A 35 -9.98 15.13 3.93
CA ILE A 35 -9.88 14.51 2.60
C ILE A 35 -10.06 15.60 1.55
N GLU A 36 -9.02 15.85 0.77
CA GLU A 36 -9.03 16.80 -0.33
C GLU A 36 -9.34 16.09 -1.64
N LYS A 37 -10.31 16.62 -2.40
CA LYS A 37 -10.59 16.18 -3.76
C LYS A 37 -9.75 17.01 -4.73
N GLY A 38 -9.02 16.33 -5.62
CA GLY A 38 -8.14 16.96 -6.58
C GLY A 38 -8.18 16.30 -7.96
N ARG A 39 -7.35 16.83 -8.85
CA ARG A 39 -7.05 16.24 -10.16
C ARG A 39 -5.56 16.32 -10.43
N MET A 40 -5.04 15.31 -11.14
CA MET A 40 -3.64 15.26 -11.53
C MET A 40 -3.52 14.63 -12.92
N SER A 41 -2.57 15.09 -13.74
CA SER A 41 -2.25 14.40 -15.00
C SER A 41 -1.24 13.28 -14.79
N PHE A 42 -1.19 12.29 -15.69
CA PHE A 42 -0.13 11.28 -15.64
C PHE A 42 1.26 11.88 -15.85
N PHE A 43 1.37 12.95 -16.63
CA PHE A 43 2.60 13.72 -16.76
C PHE A 43 3.07 14.31 -15.43
N GLU A 44 2.16 14.93 -14.67
CA GLU A 44 2.47 15.48 -13.35
C GLU A 44 2.85 14.36 -12.37
N ILE A 45 2.10 13.26 -12.35
CA ILE A 45 2.39 12.11 -11.48
C ILE A 45 3.80 11.58 -11.76
N LYS A 46 4.15 11.38 -13.03
CA LYS A 46 5.47 10.90 -13.44
C LYS A 46 6.57 11.84 -12.93
N ARG A 47 6.45 13.14 -13.20
CA ARG A 47 7.44 14.14 -12.77
C ARG A 47 7.59 14.20 -11.26
N ARG A 48 6.48 14.12 -10.51
CA ARG A 48 6.50 14.12 -9.04
C ARG A 48 7.09 12.82 -8.48
N GLN A 49 6.85 11.69 -9.13
CA GLN A 49 7.47 10.42 -8.77
C GLN A 49 8.99 10.44 -8.99
N GLU A 50 9.45 10.97 -10.12
CA GLU A 50 10.89 11.12 -10.43
C GLU A 50 11.62 12.02 -9.42
N ARG A 51 10.93 13.01 -8.85
CA ARG A 51 11.44 13.87 -7.77
C ARG A 51 11.41 13.22 -6.39
N GLY A 52 10.71 12.09 -6.24
CA GLY A 52 10.47 11.44 -4.94
C GLY A 52 9.35 12.08 -4.11
N ASP A 53 8.53 12.94 -4.72
CA ASP A 53 7.36 13.56 -4.07
C ASP A 53 6.16 12.60 -4.01
N ILE A 54 6.06 11.67 -4.98
CA ILE A 54 5.07 10.59 -5.01
C ILE A 54 5.79 9.26 -4.85
N GLN A 55 5.40 8.50 -3.83
CA GLN A 55 5.87 7.16 -3.57
C GLN A 55 4.86 6.14 -4.10
N ILE A 56 5.33 5.35 -5.07
CA ILE A 56 4.60 4.22 -5.64
C ILE A 56 5.28 2.96 -5.15
N SER A 57 4.63 2.32 -4.22
CA SER A 57 5.23 1.29 -3.40
C SER A 57 5.14 -0.08 -4.05
N PRO A 58 6.17 -0.93 -3.97
CA PRO A 58 6.11 -2.27 -4.56
C PRO A 58 4.96 -3.11 -3.98
N GLU A 59 4.52 -4.11 -4.74
CA GLU A 59 3.41 -4.97 -4.31
C GLU A 59 3.75 -5.77 -3.06
N PHE A 60 2.91 -5.61 -2.03
CA PHE A 60 3.00 -6.38 -0.81
C PHE A 60 2.55 -7.83 -1.01
N GLN A 61 1.67 -8.06 -2.00
CA GLN A 61 1.22 -9.36 -2.46
C GLN A 61 1.89 -9.65 -3.82
N ARG A 62 2.75 -10.67 -3.88
CA ARG A 62 3.48 -11.05 -5.11
C ARG A 62 2.56 -11.61 -6.21
N GLU A 63 1.32 -11.96 -5.89
CA GLU A 63 0.43 -12.72 -6.77
C GLU A 63 -0.55 -11.85 -7.58
N ASP A 64 -0.68 -10.55 -7.28
CA ASP A 64 -1.70 -9.67 -7.88
C ASP A 64 -1.17 -8.71 -8.97
N VAL A 65 -0.02 -9.06 -9.58
CA VAL A 65 0.59 -8.23 -10.63
C VAL A 65 -0.21 -8.28 -11.92
N TRP A 66 -0.63 -7.12 -12.43
CA TRP A 66 -1.33 -7.03 -13.71
C TRP A 66 -0.50 -7.59 -14.87
N ASN A 67 -1.14 -8.46 -15.67
CA ASN A 67 -0.55 -8.99 -16.89
C ASN A 67 -0.52 -7.95 -18.01
N TYR A 68 0.27 -8.21 -19.08
CA TYR A 68 0.43 -7.29 -20.21
C TYR A 68 -0.89 -6.93 -20.91
N LYS A 69 -1.88 -7.82 -20.90
CA LYS A 69 -3.18 -7.57 -21.51
C LYS A 69 -3.94 -6.52 -20.71
N GLN A 70 -4.05 -6.67 -19.38
CA GLN A 70 -4.69 -5.68 -18.50
C GLN A 70 -4.02 -4.31 -18.62
N LYS A 71 -2.68 -4.29 -18.65
CA LYS A 71 -1.91 -3.06 -18.88
C LYS A 71 -2.27 -2.39 -20.20
N SER A 72 -2.35 -3.16 -21.28
CA SER A 72 -2.64 -2.64 -22.62
C SER A 72 -4.09 -2.15 -22.76
N GLU A 73 -5.06 -2.86 -22.17
CA GLU A 73 -6.49 -2.47 -22.15
C GLU A 73 -6.70 -1.14 -21.37
N LEU A 74 -5.92 -0.90 -20.32
CA LEU A 74 -5.95 0.38 -19.59
C LEU A 74 -5.44 1.54 -20.46
N ILE A 75 -4.33 1.35 -21.18
CA ILE A 75 -3.80 2.39 -22.09
C ILE A 75 -4.80 2.67 -23.22
N GLU A 76 -5.40 1.63 -23.79
CA GLU A 76 -6.45 1.75 -24.81
C GLU A 76 -7.65 2.55 -24.28
N SER A 77 -8.08 2.28 -23.04
CA SER A 77 -9.20 3.00 -22.40
C SER A 77 -8.95 4.51 -22.30
N VAL A 78 -7.73 4.92 -21.90
CA VAL A 78 -7.36 6.34 -21.83
C VAL A 78 -7.29 6.99 -23.20
N LEU A 79 -6.76 6.31 -24.22
CA LEU A 79 -6.73 6.83 -25.59
C LEU A 79 -8.14 7.06 -26.16
N MET A 80 -9.10 6.23 -25.73
CA MET A 80 -10.53 6.36 -26.04
C MET A 80 -11.25 7.43 -25.22
N GLY A 81 -10.63 7.94 -24.15
CA GLY A 81 -11.26 8.88 -23.22
C GLY A 81 -12.27 8.23 -22.27
N ILE A 82 -12.14 6.93 -22.02
CA ILE A 82 -12.98 6.21 -21.06
C ILE A 82 -12.55 6.60 -19.63
N PRO A 83 -13.47 7.07 -18.77
CA PRO A 83 -13.17 7.36 -17.38
C PRO A 83 -12.66 6.13 -16.63
N ILE A 84 -11.51 6.28 -15.98
CA ILE A 84 -10.95 5.26 -15.07
C ILE A 84 -11.37 5.56 -13.61
N PRO A 85 -11.38 4.56 -12.71
CA PRO A 85 -11.76 4.78 -11.32
C PRO A 85 -10.92 5.85 -10.63
N VAL A 86 -11.44 6.43 -9.55
CA VAL A 86 -10.72 7.43 -8.76
C VAL A 86 -9.45 6.84 -8.12
N PHE A 87 -8.54 7.71 -7.70
CA PHE A 87 -7.31 7.34 -7.00
C PHE A 87 -7.33 7.88 -5.58
N TYR A 88 -6.82 7.09 -4.65
CA TYR A 88 -6.68 7.50 -3.24
C TYR A 88 -5.21 7.64 -2.89
N PHE A 89 -4.91 8.69 -2.12
CA PHE A 89 -3.56 9.04 -1.69
C PHE A 89 -3.53 9.35 -0.19
N PHE A 90 -2.39 9.10 0.45
CA PHE A 90 -2.04 9.67 1.75
C PHE A 90 -1.00 10.77 1.57
N GLU A 91 -1.17 11.87 2.28
CA GLU A 91 -0.15 12.91 2.40
C GLU A 91 0.52 12.82 3.77
N SER A 92 1.86 12.84 3.78
CA SER A 92 2.66 12.92 5.00
C SER A 92 2.77 14.36 5.50
N LYS A 93 3.26 14.55 6.73
CA LYS A 93 3.53 15.91 7.26
C LYS A 93 4.55 16.69 6.43
N ASP A 94 5.43 15.98 5.71
CA ASP A 94 6.45 16.56 4.84
C ASP A 94 5.93 16.76 3.40
N THR A 95 4.61 16.70 3.18
CA THR A 95 3.93 16.87 1.88
C THR A 95 4.24 15.81 0.82
N LYS A 96 4.88 14.70 1.21
CA LYS A 96 5.04 13.54 0.33
C LYS A 96 3.72 12.79 0.19
N ILE A 97 3.45 12.34 -1.03
CA ILE A 97 2.25 11.59 -1.38
C ILE A 97 2.59 10.11 -1.48
N GLN A 98 1.76 9.27 -0.89
CA GLN A 98 1.82 7.82 -1.01
C GLN A 98 0.55 7.31 -1.69
N VAL A 99 0.73 6.44 -2.68
CA VAL A 99 -0.39 5.85 -3.41
C VAL A 99 -1.06 4.75 -2.59
N VAL A 100 -2.37 4.90 -2.36
CA VAL A 100 -3.20 3.98 -1.57
C VAL A 100 -3.95 3.02 -2.48
N ASP A 101 -4.64 3.59 -3.46
CA ASP A 101 -5.36 2.85 -4.48
C ASP A 101 -4.96 3.33 -5.88
N GLY A 102 -5.04 2.42 -6.85
CA GLY A 102 -4.70 2.68 -8.23
C GLY A 102 -3.21 2.58 -8.53
N ARG A 103 -2.42 1.97 -7.64
CA ARG A 103 -0.99 1.71 -7.87
C ARG A 103 -0.71 1.04 -9.20
N GLN A 104 -1.38 -0.08 -9.50
CA GLN A 104 -1.16 -0.84 -10.74
C GLN A 104 -1.43 0.02 -11.97
N ARG A 105 -2.47 0.87 -11.88
CA ARG A 105 -2.84 1.82 -12.93
C ARG A 105 -1.75 2.87 -13.13
N ILE A 106 -1.32 3.57 -12.08
CA ILE A 106 -0.24 4.57 -12.17
C ILE A 106 1.06 3.94 -12.68
N THR A 107 1.45 2.79 -12.13
CA THR A 107 2.66 2.06 -12.54
C THR A 107 2.61 1.71 -14.02
N THR A 108 1.45 1.25 -14.51
CA THR A 108 1.25 0.96 -15.94
C THR A 108 1.52 2.18 -16.81
N PHE A 109 0.95 3.36 -16.46
CA PHE A 109 1.18 4.57 -17.23
C PHE A 109 2.65 5.02 -17.19
N ILE A 110 3.28 5.01 -16.01
CA ILE A 110 4.70 5.38 -15.87
C ILE A 110 5.60 4.43 -16.65
N ASP A 111 5.37 3.12 -16.54
CA ASP A 111 6.13 2.10 -17.27
C ASP A 111 5.96 2.26 -18.77
N PHE A 112 4.74 2.55 -19.24
CA PHE A 112 4.47 2.75 -20.66
C PHE A 112 5.15 4.02 -21.18
N MET A 113 5.01 5.16 -20.48
CA MET A 113 5.66 6.44 -20.82
C MET A 113 7.19 6.38 -20.76
N ASN A 114 7.76 5.34 -20.15
CA ASN A 114 9.20 5.06 -20.12
C ASN A 114 9.59 3.92 -21.09
N ASP A 115 8.73 3.58 -22.04
CA ASP A 115 8.95 2.56 -23.07
C ASP A 115 9.28 1.15 -22.52
N LYS A 116 8.87 0.83 -21.28
CA LYS A 116 9.19 -0.47 -20.65
C LYS A 116 8.44 -1.64 -21.26
N PHE A 117 7.33 -1.39 -21.97
CA PHE A 117 6.56 -2.43 -22.66
C PHE A 117 5.86 -1.88 -23.90
N ASP A 118 5.54 -2.78 -24.83
CA ASP A 118 4.72 -2.52 -26.01
C ASP A 118 3.28 -2.99 -25.80
N LEU A 119 2.32 -2.34 -26.46
CA LEU A 119 0.90 -2.67 -26.34
C LEU A 119 0.55 -3.97 -27.04
N LYS A 120 -0.16 -4.87 -26.34
CA LYS A 120 -0.53 -6.20 -26.84
C LYS A 120 -2.00 -6.48 -26.59
N GLN A 121 -2.61 -7.25 -27.48
CA GLN A 121 -3.95 -7.83 -27.28
C GLN A 121 -5.06 -6.78 -27.02
N VAL A 122 -4.89 -5.55 -27.53
CA VAL A 122 -5.94 -4.52 -27.58
C VAL A 122 -6.98 -4.86 -28.64
N LYS A 123 -8.23 -4.42 -28.47
CA LYS A 123 -9.37 -4.90 -29.28
C LYS A 123 -9.97 -3.85 -30.21
N ILE A 124 -9.81 -2.58 -29.89
CA ILE A 124 -10.56 -1.48 -30.51
C ILE A 124 -9.61 -0.66 -31.38
N ILE A 125 -8.50 -0.21 -30.81
CA ILE A 125 -7.48 0.59 -31.48
C ILE A 125 -6.36 -0.34 -31.92
N THR A 126 -6.57 -1.15 -32.96
CA THR A 126 -5.60 -2.21 -33.33
C THR A 126 -4.30 -1.67 -33.93
N ASP A 127 -4.26 -0.42 -34.39
CA ASP A 127 -3.07 0.22 -35.00
C ASP A 127 -1.96 0.57 -33.99
N ILE A 128 -2.23 0.44 -32.67
CA ILE A 128 -1.22 0.63 -31.62
C ILE A 128 -0.59 -0.68 -31.14
N ILE A 129 -1.01 -1.83 -31.67
CA ILE A 129 -0.42 -3.12 -31.31
C ILE A 129 1.08 -3.12 -31.67
N GLY A 130 1.91 -3.55 -30.73
CA GLY A 130 3.37 -3.60 -30.85
C GLY A 130 4.08 -2.26 -30.67
N LYS A 131 3.34 -1.17 -30.44
CA LYS A 131 3.92 0.17 -30.21
C LYS A 131 4.26 0.38 -28.74
N LYS A 132 5.43 0.96 -28.49
CA LYS A 132 5.79 1.63 -27.23
C LYS A 132 5.27 3.06 -27.24
N PHE A 133 5.47 3.80 -26.15
CA PHE A 133 4.98 5.17 -26.05
C PHE A 133 5.66 6.09 -27.08
N SER A 134 6.97 5.95 -27.27
CA SER A 134 7.72 6.71 -28.28
C SER A 134 7.31 6.42 -29.72
N ASP A 135 6.70 5.26 -29.99
CA ASP A 135 6.18 4.88 -31.32
C ASP A 135 4.79 5.46 -31.62
N LEU A 136 4.10 5.99 -30.61
CA LEU A 136 2.79 6.62 -30.78
C LEU A 136 2.91 7.99 -31.46
N ASN A 137 1.84 8.41 -32.15
CA ASN A 137 1.82 9.76 -32.69
C ASN A 137 1.65 10.81 -31.57
N VAL A 138 2.01 12.06 -31.86
CA VAL A 138 1.99 13.16 -30.86
C VAL A 138 0.61 13.35 -30.22
N ILE A 139 -0.47 13.10 -30.95
CA ILE A 139 -1.84 13.24 -30.43
C ILE A 139 -2.12 12.14 -29.40
N GLN A 140 -1.72 10.90 -29.69
CA GLN A 140 -1.86 9.75 -28.78
C GLN A 140 -1.00 9.93 -27.53
N GLN A 141 0.24 10.39 -27.67
CA GLN A 141 1.12 10.68 -26.52
C GLN A 141 0.49 11.72 -25.59
N ARG A 142 0.03 12.87 -26.14
CA ARG A 142 -0.63 13.93 -25.36
C ARG A 142 -1.90 13.44 -24.67
N LYS A 143 -2.71 12.62 -25.36
CA LYS A 143 -3.91 12.02 -24.75
C LYS A 143 -3.59 11.21 -23.51
N ILE A 144 -2.43 10.53 -23.46
CA ILE A 144 -1.99 9.76 -22.30
C ILE A 144 -1.42 10.67 -21.22
N GLU A 145 -0.49 11.56 -21.59
CA GLU A 145 0.21 12.46 -20.66
C GLU A 145 -0.75 13.42 -19.94
N ASP A 146 -1.67 14.03 -20.68
CA ASP A 146 -2.58 15.07 -20.19
C ASP A 146 -3.86 14.51 -19.58
N TYR A 147 -4.08 13.19 -19.64
CA TYR A 147 -5.26 12.55 -19.06
C TYR A 147 -5.37 12.88 -17.57
N GLN A 148 -6.47 13.53 -17.18
CA GLN A 148 -6.72 13.96 -15.82
C GLN A 148 -7.36 12.83 -15.03
N ILE A 149 -6.71 12.42 -13.93
CA ILE A 149 -7.29 11.50 -12.95
C ILE A 149 -7.94 12.29 -11.83
N ASP A 150 -9.08 11.81 -11.34
CA ASP A 150 -9.69 12.33 -10.12
C ASP A 150 -9.04 11.66 -8.89
N THR A 151 -8.64 12.47 -7.91
CA THR A 151 -7.88 12.03 -6.74
C THR A 151 -8.56 12.41 -5.44
N TYR A 152 -8.43 11.56 -4.42
CA TYR A 152 -8.79 11.85 -3.04
C TYR A 152 -7.55 11.70 -2.16
N THR A 153 -7.07 12.81 -1.62
CA THR A 153 -5.87 12.86 -0.78
C THR A 153 -6.28 13.01 0.68
N ILE A 154 -5.90 12.05 1.51
CA ILE A 154 -6.15 12.06 2.95
C ILE A 154 -4.94 12.75 3.62
N GLN A 155 -5.20 13.89 4.25
CA GLN A 155 -4.17 14.81 4.71
C GLN A 155 -4.04 14.83 6.24
N PRO A 156 -2.89 15.26 6.79
CA PRO A 156 -2.79 15.62 8.20
C PRO A 156 -3.81 16.73 8.56
N PRO A 157 -4.37 16.74 9.78
CA PRO A 157 -4.02 15.92 10.94
C PRO A 157 -4.87 14.64 11.08
N THR A 158 -5.35 14.04 9.98
CA THR A 158 -6.16 12.80 10.03
C THR A 158 -5.45 11.71 10.84
N PRO A 159 -6.08 11.17 11.91
CA PRO A 159 -5.46 10.14 12.75
C PRO A 159 -5.08 8.89 11.95
N GLU A 160 -3.98 8.25 12.33
CA GLU A 160 -3.46 7.06 11.63
C GLU A 160 -4.52 5.95 11.54
N GLN A 161 -5.22 5.65 12.62
CA GLN A 161 -6.28 4.64 12.62
C GLN A 161 -7.40 4.94 11.61
N VAL A 162 -7.73 6.22 11.38
CA VAL A 162 -8.70 6.61 10.35
C VAL A 162 -8.14 6.33 8.96
N LYS A 163 -6.84 6.57 8.73
CA LYS A 163 -6.18 6.20 7.46
C LYS A 163 -6.27 4.70 7.21
N PHE A 164 -6.01 3.86 8.22
CA PHE A 164 -6.20 2.41 8.14
C PHE A 164 -7.63 2.05 7.72
N ASN A 165 -8.65 2.60 8.38
CA ASN A 165 -10.04 2.27 8.07
C ASN A 165 -10.46 2.73 6.67
N ILE A 166 -9.97 3.88 6.20
CA ILE A 166 -10.22 4.33 4.83
C ILE A 166 -9.51 3.39 3.84
N PHE A 167 -8.25 3.03 4.09
CA PHE A 167 -7.49 2.09 3.28
C PHE A 167 -8.20 0.74 3.17
N ASP A 168 -8.62 0.17 4.30
CA ASP A 168 -9.38 -1.08 4.34
C ASP A 168 -10.68 -0.94 3.53
N ARG A 169 -11.49 0.10 3.81
CA ARG A 169 -12.79 0.30 3.13
C ARG A 169 -12.66 0.47 1.62
N VAL A 170 -11.63 1.16 1.14
CA VAL A 170 -11.36 1.31 -0.30
C VAL A 170 -10.97 -0.04 -0.93
N ASN A 171 -10.22 -0.87 -0.20
CA ASN A 171 -9.73 -2.17 -0.68
C ASN A 171 -10.67 -3.35 -0.38
N ARG A 172 -11.76 -3.17 0.38
CA ARG A 172 -12.72 -4.24 0.74
C ARG A 172 -13.33 -4.99 -0.45
N GLY A 173 -13.34 -4.39 -1.63
CA GLY A 173 -13.77 -5.03 -2.89
C GLY A 173 -12.72 -5.94 -3.54
N GLY A 174 -11.48 -5.91 -3.06
CA GLY A 174 -10.35 -6.73 -3.51
C GLY A 174 -9.87 -7.70 -2.43
N THR A 175 -8.60 -8.11 -2.51
CA THR A 175 -7.96 -8.98 -1.52
C THR A 175 -7.91 -8.26 -0.16
N ARG A 176 -8.57 -8.82 0.85
CA ARG A 176 -8.53 -8.26 2.21
C ARG A 176 -7.13 -8.44 2.79
N LEU A 177 -6.57 -7.35 3.30
CA LEU A 177 -5.26 -7.30 3.95
C LEU A 177 -5.46 -7.36 5.46
N ASN A 178 -4.56 -8.04 6.17
CA ASN A 178 -4.56 -7.99 7.63
C ASN A 178 -3.87 -6.72 8.16
N ASN A 179 -3.93 -6.46 9.47
CA ASN A 179 -3.40 -5.23 10.06
C ASN A 179 -1.89 -5.07 9.84
N GLN A 180 -1.12 -6.17 9.82
CA GLN A 180 0.32 -6.10 9.56
C GLN A 180 0.64 -5.80 8.09
N GLU A 181 -0.09 -6.42 7.16
CA GLU A 181 0.01 -6.12 5.73
C GLU A 181 -0.40 -4.67 5.45
N MET A 182 -1.43 -4.17 6.13
CA MET A 182 -1.82 -2.76 6.11
C MET A 182 -0.73 -1.85 6.68
N ARG A 183 -0.11 -2.17 7.83
CA ARG A 183 1.02 -1.39 8.38
C ARG A 183 2.16 -1.32 7.39
N ASN A 184 2.54 -2.44 6.81
CA ASN A 184 3.61 -2.50 5.84
C ASN A 184 3.23 -1.73 4.55
N ALA A 185 1.95 -1.64 4.23
CA ALA A 185 1.46 -0.86 3.12
C ALA A 185 1.49 0.64 3.39
N LEU A 186 1.10 1.06 4.59
CA LEU A 186 0.97 2.46 5.01
C LEU A 186 2.29 3.09 5.43
N TYR A 187 3.12 2.37 6.19
CA TYR A 187 4.41 2.86 6.64
C TYR A 187 5.49 2.29 5.74
N GLN A 188 6.31 3.16 5.15
CA GLN A 188 7.38 2.75 4.24
C GLN A 188 8.67 3.48 4.56
N GLY A 189 9.77 2.78 4.30
CA GLY A 189 11.14 3.24 4.52
C GLY A 189 11.86 2.36 5.52
N ASN A 190 12.79 2.97 6.25
CA ASN A 190 13.78 2.28 7.08
C ASN A 190 13.16 1.25 8.04
N SER A 191 12.03 1.57 8.68
CA SER A 191 11.36 0.66 9.62
C SER A 191 10.89 -0.62 8.93
N THR A 192 10.15 -0.52 7.83
CA THR A 192 9.71 -1.69 7.05
C THR A 192 10.85 -2.49 6.44
N GLU A 193 11.90 -1.79 5.96
CA GLU A 193 13.06 -2.43 5.37
C GLU A 193 13.82 -3.26 6.42
N LEU A 194 14.11 -2.66 7.57
CA LEU A 194 14.74 -3.33 8.70
C LEU A 194 13.96 -4.55 9.17
N ILE A 195 12.64 -4.41 9.37
CA ILE A 195 11.79 -5.53 9.83
C ILE A 195 11.82 -6.69 8.81
N ASN A 196 11.80 -6.37 7.51
CA ASN A 196 11.89 -7.35 6.43
C ASN A 196 13.27 -7.99 6.28
N GLU A 197 14.35 -7.28 6.63
CA GLU A 197 15.70 -7.84 6.71
C GLU A 197 15.81 -8.79 7.89
N LEU A 198 15.39 -8.35 9.08
CA LEU A 198 15.38 -9.16 10.30
C LEU A 198 14.55 -10.44 10.15
N SER A 199 13.47 -10.43 9.36
CA SER A 199 12.66 -11.64 9.14
C SER A 199 13.36 -12.72 8.33
N LYS A 200 14.42 -12.36 7.59
CA LYS A 200 15.23 -13.29 6.81
C LYS A 200 16.42 -13.84 7.60
N GLU A 201 16.77 -13.21 8.71
CA GLU A 201 17.94 -13.57 9.53
C GLU A 201 17.81 -14.95 10.17
N GLU A 202 18.94 -15.65 10.21
CA GLU A 202 18.99 -17.01 10.74
C GLU A 202 18.78 -17.06 12.26
N CYS A 203 19.16 -15.99 12.97
CA CYS A 203 18.95 -15.88 14.41
C CYS A 203 17.45 -15.83 14.75
N PHE A 204 16.64 -15.08 13.99
CA PHE A 204 15.19 -15.01 14.16
C PHE A 204 14.53 -16.35 13.89
N LYS A 205 14.91 -17.02 12.79
CA LYS A 205 14.39 -18.34 12.44
C LYS A 205 14.70 -19.38 13.52
N LYS A 206 15.93 -19.39 14.06
CA LYS A 206 16.32 -20.27 15.15
C LYS A 206 15.59 -19.95 16.45
N ALA A 207 15.47 -18.67 16.81
CA ALA A 207 14.76 -18.25 18.02
C ALA A 207 13.28 -18.64 18.00
N THR A 208 12.67 -18.69 16.82
CA THR A 208 11.28 -19.13 16.59
C THR A 208 11.15 -20.61 16.26
N ALA A 209 12.24 -21.39 16.34
CA ALA A 209 12.29 -22.80 15.95
C ALA A 209 11.71 -23.08 14.54
N TYR A 210 11.86 -22.13 13.60
CA TYR A 210 11.31 -22.16 12.24
C TYR A 210 9.78 -22.35 12.17
N SER A 211 9.06 -22.09 13.27
CA SER A 211 7.61 -22.27 13.35
C SER A 211 6.82 -21.16 12.66
N ILE A 212 7.41 -19.98 12.50
CA ILE A 212 6.75 -18.80 11.94
C ILE A 212 6.94 -18.74 10.43
N LYS A 213 5.82 -18.85 9.71
CA LYS A 213 5.77 -18.68 8.25
C LYS A 213 5.61 -17.21 7.90
N SER A 214 6.15 -16.79 6.76
CA SER A 214 6.02 -15.40 6.25
C SER A 214 4.67 -15.09 5.60
N ASN A 215 3.73 -16.04 5.56
CA ASN A 215 2.41 -15.81 4.99
C ASN A 215 1.68 -14.72 5.79
N HIS A 216 1.04 -13.80 5.08
CA HIS A 216 0.38 -12.63 5.68
C HIS A 216 1.26 -11.82 6.64
N MET A 217 2.58 -11.82 6.39
CA MET A 217 3.58 -11.07 7.16
C MET A 217 3.61 -11.40 8.66
N LYS A 218 3.25 -12.63 9.08
CA LYS A 218 3.31 -13.05 10.49
C LYS A 218 4.70 -12.91 11.10
N ASP A 219 5.74 -13.19 10.32
CA ASP A 219 7.15 -12.99 10.70
C ASP A 219 7.45 -11.52 11.04
N ARG A 220 7.05 -10.60 10.17
CA ARG A 220 7.22 -9.16 10.36
C ARG A 220 6.42 -8.64 11.56
N TYR A 221 5.22 -9.17 11.78
CA TYR A 221 4.40 -8.84 12.95
C TYR A 221 5.12 -9.16 14.27
N ILE A 222 5.66 -10.38 14.40
CA ILE A 222 6.36 -10.81 15.62
C ILE A 222 7.61 -9.98 15.86
N ILE A 223 8.37 -9.69 14.80
CA ILE A 223 9.56 -8.84 14.89
C ILE A 223 9.20 -7.42 15.32
N LEU A 224 8.17 -6.83 14.71
CA LEU A 224 7.69 -5.50 15.06
C LEU A 224 7.23 -5.43 16.53
N ARG A 225 6.53 -6.45 17.02
CA ARG A 225 6.17 -6.55 18.44
C ARG A 225 7.38 -6.61 19.34
N PHE A 226 8.34 -7.47 19.02
CA PHE A 226 9.58 -7.58 19.80
C PHE A 226 10.30 -6.24 19.87
N ILE A 227 10.51 -5.57 18.72
CA ILE A 227 11.16 -4.26 18.65
C ILE A 227 10.38 -3.22 19.45
N GLY A 228 9.05 -3.16 19.27
CA GLY A 228 8.19 -2.21 19.97
C GLY A 228 8.29 -2.33 21.48
N PHE A 229 8.12 -3.56 22.01
CA PHE A 229 8.24 -3.79 23.45
C PHE A 229 9.67 -3.62 23.96
N TYR A 230 10.68 -3.98 23.17
CA TYR A 230 12.08 -3.72 23.53
C TYR A 230 12.33 -2.22 23.69
N ILE A 231 11.91 -1.38 22.72
CA ILE A 231 12.04 0.08 22.80
C ILE A 231 11.28 0.63 24.02
N TYR A 232 10.05 0.16 24.25
CA TYR A 232 9.21 0.57 25.39
C TYR A 232 9.86 0.24 26.73
N TYR A 233 10.31 -1.01 26.95
CA TYR A 233 10.91 -1.43 28.21
C TYR A 233 12.31 -0.83 28.43
N SER A 234 13.12 -0.71 27.37
CA SER A 234 14.46 -0.13 27.45
C SER A 234 14.46 1.39 27.54
N LYS A 235 13.30 2.05 27.40
CA LYS A 235 13.13 3.52 27.44
C LYS A 235 14.10 4.25 26.48
N ILE A 236 14.37 3.65 25.33
CA ILE A 236 15.26 4.22 24.30
C ILE A 236 14.67 5.54 23.77
N THR A 237 13.34 5.63 23.73
CA THR A 237 12.60 6.82 23.32
C THR A 237 11.56 7.19 24.39
N ASN A 238 11.52 8.47 24.80
CA ASN A 238 10.60 8.93 25.84
C ASN A 238 9.14 9.16 25.37
N ASN A 239 8.86 8.96 24.08
CA ASN A 239 7.59 9.35 23.46
C ASN A 239 6.65 8.17 23.15
N ILE A 240 7.01 6.95 23.52
CA ILE A 240 6.24 5.74 23.19
C ILE A 240 5.55 5.23 24.45
N GLU A 241 4.22 5.12 24.42
CA GLU A 241 3.41 4.69 25.54
C GLU A 241 2.43 3.59 25.11
N TYR A 242 2.47 2.42 25.76
CA TYR A 242 1.50 1.36 25.51
C TYR A 242 0.23 1.59 26.35
N LYS A 243 -0.90 1.85 25.67
CA LYS A 243 -2.21 2.14 26.29
C LYS A 243 -3.19 0.97 26.24
N GLY A 244 -2.71 -0.25 25.98
CA GLY A 244 -3.55 -1.45 25.85
C GLY A 244 -4.06 -1.74 24.44
N ASN A 245 -3.95 -0.81 23.49
CA ASN A 245 -4.22 -1.07 22.07
C ASN A 245 -2.92 -1.44 21.35
N ILE A 246 -2.79 -2.70 20.94
CA ILE A 246 -1.60 -3.19 20.23
C ILE A 246 -1.46 -2.56 18.85
N ASP A 247 -2.55 -2.31 18.14
CA ASP A 247 -2.48 -1.86 16.75
C ASP A 247 -2.01 -0.41 16.64
N ASP A 248 -2.53 0.44 17.53
CA ASP A 248 -2.10 1.83 17.66
C ASP A 248 -0.62 1.88 18.09
N PHE A 249 -0.24 1.08 19.08
CA PHE A 249 1.14 1.00 19.57
C PHE A 249 2.11 0.62 18.47
N LEU A 250 1.86 -0.48 17.75
CA LEU A 250 2.75 -0.92 16.67
C LEU A 250 2.78 0.10 15.51
N SER A 251 1.72 0.86 15.27
CA SER A 251 1.72 1.93 14.27
C SER A 251 2.60 3.10 14.70
N GLU A 252 2.63 3.46 15.98
CA GLU A 252 3.57 4.46 16.52
C GLU A 252 5.04 4.00 16.41
N ILE A 253 5.33 2.71 16.59
CA ILE A 253 6.69 2.16 16.42
C ILE A 253 7.19 2.28 14.96
N MET A 254 6.27 2.34 13.99
CA MET A 254 6.64 2.43 12.57
C MET A 254 7.09 3.84 12.14
N LEU A 255 6.74 4.88 12.90
CA LEU A 255 7.03 6.29 12.63
C LEU A 255 8.46 6.69 13.03
#